data_AF-A0A3B8QTT0-F1
#
_entry.id   AF-A0A3B8QTT0-F1
#
_cell.length_a   1.000
_cell.length_b   1.000
_cell.length_c   1.000
_cell.angle_alpha   90.00
_cell.angle_beta   90.00
_cell.angle_gamma   90.00
#
_symmetry.space_group_name_H-M   'P 1'
#
loop_
_entity.id
_entity.type
_entity.pdbx_description
1 polymer ?
#
loop_
_entity_poly.entity_id
_entity_poly.type
_entity_poly.pdbx_seq_one_letter_code
_entity_poly.pdbx_strand_id
1 'polypeptide(L)'
;MVNFLKKMTLLSVVLLYGQNASSEEMLWCSGDRAASPICIELNDALLQRSDAEVLSNKAAVVTDPPWKAEDYAVALTVYQEAKAQFENEYYGEAATKYSKSKDLYNALLSTLNLSIVANKNLVDKVGETRRFDEAINAAKKLTAWGAESLTSTIPEMEAMIRDSVRIARIAELLDAGEAQDAESFIDELESNIYAKEVKTYRARMSTLKRNSQFSRLVSKGLGALDESDLATAKIALVEAQKLNPDSTTVNEALLSIKQRQRSIKMIAMQDMLTEYLQAENYLAALDVVKDLEAMDHSSSLRAKISEIAGYIEIENRIDSYANQLTSLSSVSLRKAIQEVIAEIEAADVTRFGDRIESKYQQLKSRYTALAVKVELELVADGISPVLIKPGGRLGEFKNLVLRVYPGSYRLSVRCVGRQELVTTIELLAGATRRLVDLTCGI
;
A
#
# COMPACT_ATOMS: atom_id res chain seq x y z
N MET A 1 11.52 -25.79 64.15
CA MET A 1 11.58 -25.04 65.42
C MET A 1 10.14 -24.86 65.89
N VAL A 2 9.72 -25.67 66.89
CA VAL A 2 8.63 -25.44 67.89
C VAL A 2 7.21 -25.17 67.32
N ASN A 3 6.11 -25.88 67.59
CA ASN A 3 5.66 -26.90 68.57
C ASN A 3 4.50 -27.68 67.89
N PHE A 4 4.43 -29.01 67.86
CA PHE A 4 4.10 -29.98 68.94
C PHE A 4 2.67 -29.87 69.52
N LEU A 5 1.99 -31.03 69.54
CA LEU A 5 0.81 -31.45 70.34
C LEU A 5 -0.62 -31.24 69.80
N LYS A 6 -1.16 -32.31 69.16
CA LYS A 6 -2.29 -33.09 69.72
C LYS A 6 -2.45 -34.42 68.98
N LYS A 7 -1.70 -35.42 69.44
CA LYS A 7 -1.89 -36.86 69.19
C LYS A 7 -1.78 -37.53 70.57
N MET A 8 -2.70 -38.47 70.84
CA MET A 8 -2.76 -39.41 71.97
C MET A 8 -3.07 -38.89 73.38
N THR A 9 -4.22 -39.33 73.89
CA THR A 9 -4.37 -40.05 75.18
C THR A 9 -5.68 -40.85 75.08
N LEU A 10 -5.64 -42.18 74.86
CA LEU A 10 -5.48 -43.25 75.86
C LEU A 10 -6.65 -43.31 76.86
N LEU A 11 -7.47 -44.36 76.78
CA LEU A 11 -7.46 -45.38 77.82
C LEU A 11 -7.98 -46.73 77.32
N SER A 12 -7.14 -47.73 77.51
CA SER A 12 -7.39 -49.15 77.43
C SER A 12 -8.37 -49.58 78.52
N VAL A 13 -9.35 -50.42 78.20
CA VAL A 13 -9.91 -51.38 79.16
C VAL A 13 -9.92 -52.75 78.51
N VAL A 14 -9.03 -53.57 79.06
CA VAL A 14 -8.93 -55.02 78.94
C VAL A 14 -10.04 -55.66 79.78
N LEU A 15 -10.65 -56.72 79.23
CA LEU A 15 -11.35 -57.81 79.92
C LEU A 15 -12.15 -57.46 81.19
N LEU A 16 -13.47 -57.37 81.05
CA LEU A 16 -14.38 -57.91 82.05
C LEU A 16 -15.45 -58.73 81.35
N TYR A 17 -15.30 -60.04 81.54
CA TYR A 17 -16.35 -61.04 81.40
C TYR A 17 -17.66 -60.52 82.01
N GLY A 18 -18.68 -60.42 81.16
CA GLY A 18 -20.09 -60.46 81.50
C GLY A 18 -20.78 -61.04 80.28
N GLN A 19 -20.71 -62.36 80.06
CA GLN A 19 -21.78 -63.24 80.52
C GLN A 19 -23.14 -62.55 80.50
N ASN A 20 -23.65 -62.34 79.28
CA ASN A 20 -25.02 -62.69 78.94
C ASN A 20 -24.99 -63.14 77.48
N ALA A 21 -24.51 -64.36 77.30
CA ALA A 21 -24.93 -65.17 76.19
C ALA A 21 -26.42 -65.45 76.39
N SER A 22 -27.28 -64.57 75.87
CA SER A 22 -28.53 -65.06 75.33
C SER A 22 -28.13 -65.91 74.13
N SER A 23 -28.18 -67.22 74.33
CA SER A 23 -28.29 -68.18 73.25
C SER A 23 -29.59 -67.87 72.50
N GLU A 24 -29.56 -66.90 71.61
CA GLU A 24 -30.55 -66.78 70.54
C GLU A 24 -30.33 -68.00 69.64
N GLU A 25 -31.34 -68.87 69.60
CA GLU A 25 -31.45 -69.89 68.55
C GLU A 25 -31.50 -69.17 67.20
N MET A 26 -30.33 -68.98 66.59
CA MET A 26 -30.22 -68.54 65.20
C MET A 26 -31.07 -69.51 64.37
N LEU A 27 -32.22 -69.06 63.84
CA LEU A 27 -33.14 -69.91 63.07
C LEU A 27 -32.36 -70.68 61.99
N TRP A 28 -32.24 -72.01 62.13
CA TRP A 28 -31.49 -72.86 61.19
C TRP A 28 -32.31 -73.05 59.91
N CYS A 29 -32.27 -72.04 59.03
CA CYS A 29 -32.82 -72.11 57.67
C CYS A 29 -31.89 -72.90 56.74
N SER A 30 -31.70 -74.19 57.05
CA SER A 30 -30.86 -75.13 56.29
C SER A 30 -31.56 -76.48 56.11
N GLY A 31 -31.15 -77.25 55.09
CA GLY A 31 -31.75 -78.56 54.78
C GLY A 31 -33.26 -78.49 54.50
N ASP A 32 -34.02 -79.47 54.99
CA ASP A 32 -35.47 -79.59 54.75
C ASP A 32 -36.32 -78.47 55.37
N ARG A 33 -35.74 -77.65 56.29
CA ARG A 33 -36.42 -76.51 56.93
C ARG A 33 -36.27 -75.19 56.17
N ALA A 34 -35.43 -75.17 55.13
CA ALA A 34 -35.20 -73.99 54.29
C ALA A 34 -36.48 -73.53 53.55
N ALA A 35 -37.43 -74.44 53.29
CA ALA A 35 -38.72 -74.14 52.65
C ALA A 35 -39.84 -73.79 53.65
N SER A 36 -39.54 -73.64 54.95
CA SER A 36 -40.56 -73.20 55.91
C SER A 36 -40.97 -71.75 55.63
N PRO A 37 -42.25 -71.37 55.85
CA PRO A 37 -42.73 -70.01 55.62
C PRO A 37 -41.87 -68.94 56.32
N ILE A 38 -41.45 -69.20 57.55
CA ILE A 38 -40.61 -68.28 58.34
C ILE A 38 -39.22 -68.14 57.71
N CYS A 39 -38.60 -69.22 57.20
CA CYS A 39 -37.31 -69.14 56.52
C CYS A 39 -37.39 -68.44 55.16
N ILE A 40 -38.51 -68.57 54.45
CA ILE A 40 -38.76 -67.84 53.19
C ILE A 40 -38.89 -66.33 53.50
N GLU A 41 -39.68 -65.97 54.51
CA GLU A 41 -39.85 -64.59 54.95
C GLU A 41 -38.55 -63.97 55.48
N LEU A 42 -37.75 -64.72 56.24
CA LEU A 42 -36.45 -64.27 56.72
C LEU A 42 -35.48 -63.99 55.56
N ASN A 43 -35.39 -64.89 54.58
CA ASN A 43 -34.52 -64.71 53.43
C ASN A 43 -34.95 -63.51 52.56
N ASP A 44 -36.25 -63.33 52.34
CA ASP A 44 -36.77 -62.15 51.63
C ASP A 44 -36.48 -60.87 52.42
N ALA A 45 -36.73 -60.87 53.73
CA ALA A 45 -36.43 -59.73 54.59
C ALA A 45 -34.94 -59.34 54.57
N LEU A 46 -34.03 -60.33 54.57
CA LEU A 46 -32.58 -60.11 54.44
C LEU A 46 -32.20 -59.50 53.09
N LEU A 47 -32.79 -60.00 51.99
CA LEU A 47 -32.56 -59.46 50.65
C LEU A 47 -33.07 -58.01 50.54
N GLN A 48 -34.32 -57.75 50.93
CA GLN A 48 -34.90 -56.42 50.89
C GLN A 48 -34.14 -55.44 51.80
N ARG A 49 -33.68 -55.91 52.98
CA ARG A 49 -32.85 -55.13 53.89
C ARG A 49 -31.55 -54.71 53.23
N SER A 50 -30.82 -55.65 52.62
CA SER A 50 -29.55 -55.36 51.94
C SER A 50 -29.74 -54.30 50.85
N ASP A 51 -30.76 -54.44 50.01
CA ASP A 51 -31.06 -53.47 48.96
C ASP A 51 -31.43 -52.09 49.53
N ALA A 52 -32.33 -52.05 50.52
CA ALA A 52 -32.76 -50.82 51.17
C ALA A 52 -31.59 -50.12 51.89
N GLU A 53 -30.70 -50.86 52.53
CA GLU A 53 -29.52 -50.35 53.22
C GLU A 53 -28.53 -49.70 52.24
N VAL A 54 -28.27 -50.35 51.09
CA VAL A 54 -27.42 -49.77 50.03
C VAL A 54 -27.99 -48.45 49.52
N LEU A 55 -29.29 -48.38 49.26
CA LEU A 55 -29.93 -47.17 48.74
C LEU A 55 -30.01 -46.07 49.81
N SER A 56 -30.30 -46.43 51.06
CA SER A 56 -30.31 -45.51 52.19
C SER A 56 -28.92 -44.88 52.39
N ASN A 57 -27.86 -45.68 52.38
CA ASN A 57 -26.48 -45.20 52.50
C ASN A 57 -26.10 -44.28 51.34
N LYS A 58 -26.50 -44.60 50.10
CA LYS A 58 -26.29 -43.73 48.94
C LYS A 58 -27.01 -42.39 49.06
N ALA A 59 -28.26 -42.38 49.54
CA ALA A 59 -29.02 -41.15 49.73
C ALA A 59 -28.47 -40.30 50.89
N ALA A 60 -27.97 -40.93 51.95
CA ALA A 60 -27.48 -40.26 53.16
C ALA A 60 -26.19 -39.44 52.96
N VAL A 61 -25.37 -39.78 51.95
CA VAL A 61 -24.10 -39.09 51.67
C VAL A 61 -24.25 -37.90 50.71
N VAL A 62 -25.43 -37.68 50.15
CA VAL A 62 -25.68 -36.58 49.20
C VAL A 62 -25.82 -35.26 49.97
N THR A 63 -24.96 -34.29 49.64
CA THR A 63 -25.02 -32.95 50.25
C THR A 63 -25.95 -32.04 49.44
N ASP A 64 -26.84 -31.31 50.11
CA ASP A 64 -27.84 -30.41 49.49
C ASP A 64 -28.67 -31.10 48.39
N PRO A 65 -29.44 -32.15 48.72
CA PRO A 65 -30.10 -32.98 47.72
C PRO A 65 -31.24 -32.25 46.98
N PRO A 66 -31.58 -32.67 45.74
CA PRO A 66 -32.65 -32.07 44.95
C PRO A 66 -34.06 -32.52 45.39
N TRP A 67 -34.18 -33.39 46.39
CA TRP A 67 -35.45 -33.85 46.95
C TRP A 67 -35.84 -33.05 48.20
N LYS A 68 -37.13 -33.08 48.54
CA LYS A 68 -37.63 -32.41 49.75
C LYS A 68 -37.21 -33.18 51.00
N ALA A 69 -37.02 -32.47 52.11
CA ALA A 69 -36.63 -33.07 53.38
C ALA A 69 -37.67 -34.06 53.89
N GLU A 70 -38.96 -33.78 53.63
CA GLU A 70 -40.08 -34.63 54.03
C GLU A 70 -40.06 -35.98 53.30
N ASP A 71 -39.74 -36.00 52.00
CA ASP A 71 -39.71 -37.24 51.21
C ASP A 71 -38.60 -38.19 51.70
N TYR A 72 -37.44 -37.62 52.07
CA TYR A 72 -36.36 -38.38 52.71
C TYR A 72 -36.73 -38.88 54.10
N ALA A 73 -37.37 -38.05 54.92
CA ALA A 73 -37.83 -38.42 56.25
C ALA A 73 -38.84 -39.58 56.21
N VAL A 74 -39.76 -39.58 55.24
CA VAL A 74 -40.70 -40.69 55.01
C VAL A 74 -39.94 -41.98 54.66
N ALA A 75 -39.00 -41.93 53.71
CA ALA A 75 -38.18 -43.10 53.34
C ALA A 75 -37.40 -43.68 54.53
N LEU A 76 -36.81 -42.80 55.35
CA LEU A 76 -36.06 -43.15 56.56
C LEU A 76 -36.95 -43.73 57.66
N THR A 77 -38.14 -43.17 57.88
CA THR A 77 -39.08 -43.68 58.89
C THR A 77 -39.51 -45.10 58.54
N VAL A 78 -39.91 -45.34 57.29
CA VAL A 78 -40.29 -46.68 56.81
C VAL A 78 -39.12 -47.66 56.93
N TYR A 79 -37.89 -47.21 56.68
CA TYR A 79 -36.67 -48.02 56.88
C TYR A 79 -36.46 -48.39 58.35
N GLN A 80 -36.60 -47.44 59.27
CA GLN A 80 -36.44 -47.67 60.71
C GLN A 80 -37.53 -48.58 61.27
N GLU A 81 -38.77 -48.42 60.83
CA GLU A 81 -39.86 -49.33 61.17
C GLU A 81 -39.59 -50.75 60.65
N ALA A 82 -39.04 -50.89 59.43
CA ALA A 82 -38.65 -52.19 58.89
C ALA A 82 -37.57 -52.87 59.76
N LYS A 83 -36.56 -52.10 60.21
CA LYS A 83 -35.55 -52.59 61.16
C LYS A 83 -36.16 -53.06 62.48
N ALA A 84 -37.07 -52.28 63.05
CA ALA A 84 -37.75 -52.66 64.28
C ALA A 84 -38.58 -53.95 64.12
N GLN A 85 -39.28 -54.14 62.99
CA GLN A 85 -40.00 -55.39 62.73
C GLN A 85 -39.06 -56.58 62.54
N PHE A 86 -37.92 -56.36 61.88
CA PHE A 86 -36.89 -57.40 61.70
C PHE A 86 -36.28 -57.84 63.03
N GLU A 87 -36.00 -56.90 63.93
CA GLU A 87 -35.47 -57.15 65.28
C GLU A 87 -36.47 -57.89 66.19
N ASN A 88 -37.77 -57.72 65.96
CA ASN A 88 -38.85 -58.42 66.67
C ASN A 88 -39.29 -59.73 65.97
N GLU A 89 -38.49 -60.24 65.02
CA GLU A 89 -38.72 -61.48 64.28
C GLU A 89 -39.99 -61.52 63.40
N TYR A 90 -40.63 -60.37 63.15
CA TYR A 90 -41.75 -60.24 62.21
C TYR A 90 -41.25 -60.10 60.76
N TYR A 91 -40.65 -61.17 60.23
CA TYR A 91 -39.93 -61.13 58.96
C TYR A 91 -40.80 -60.78 57.74
N GLY A 92 -42.04 -61.26 57.64
CA GLY A 92 -42.95 -60.88 56.55
C GLY A 92 -43.31 -59.38 56.53
N GLU A 93 -43.55 -58.77 57.70
CA GLU A 93 -43.80 -57.33 57.80
C GLU A 93 -42.54 -56.51 57.55
N ALA A 94 -41.40 -56.98 58.06
CA ALA A 94 -40.09 -56.37 57.81
C ALA A 94 -39.76 -56.35 56.31
N ALA A 95 -39.94 -57.47 55.60
CA ALA A 95 -39.73 -57.57 54.15
C ALA A 95 -40.60 -56.56 53.38
N THR A 96 -41.89 -56.47 53.74
CA THR A 96 -42.83 -55.52 53.12
C THR A 96 -42.39 -54.07 53.32
N LYS A 97 -41.99 -53.70 54.56
CA LYS A 97 -41.53 -52.34 54.87
C LYS A 97 -40.16 -52.02 54.25
N TYR A 98 -39.23 -52.98 54.21
CA TYR A 98 -37.95 -52.81 53.50
C TYR A 98 -38.17 -52.62 52.00
N SER A 99 -39.04 -53.40 51.36
CA SER A 99 -39.38 -53.21 49.95
C SER A 99 -39.98 -51.82 49.71
N LYS A 100 -40.90 -51.37 50.58
CA LYS A 100 -41.48 -50.02 50.47
C LYS A 100 -40.41 -48.92 50.65
N SER A 101 -39.50 -49.07 51.60
CA SER A 101 -38.40 -48.14 51.81
C SER A 101 -37.44 -48.10 50.61
N LYS A 102 -37.13 -49.27 50.04
CA LYS A 102 -36.34 -49.41 48.81
C LYS A 102 -36.96 -48.63 47.65
N ASP A 103 -38.27 -48.76 47.43
CA ASP A 103 -38.97 -48.04 46.37
C ASP A 103 -38.94 -46.52 46.58
N LEU A 104 -39.10 -46.06 47.83
CA LEU A 104 -38.99 -44.64 48.18
C LEU A 104 -37.58 -44.10 47.94
N TYR A 105 -36.53 -44.79 48.38
CA TYR A 105 -35.16 -44.37 48.13
C TYR A 105 -34.80 -44.41 46.63
N ASN A 106 -35.31 -45.38 45.87
CA ASN A 106 -35.15 -45.41 44.42
C ASN A 106 -35.77 -44.20 43.72
N ALA A 107 -36.94 -43.73 44.17
CA ALA A 107 -37.56 -42.53 43.64
C ALA A 107 -36.71 -41.27 43.91
N LEU A 108 -36.13 -41.16 45.11
CA LEU A 108 -35.22 -40.06 45.47
C LEU A 108 -33.96 -40.06 44.59
N LEU A 109 -33.30 -41.22 44.47
CA LEU A 109 -32.09 -41.37 43.65
C LEU A 109 -32.36 -41.16 42.15
N SER A 110 -33.55 -41.54 41.67
CA SER A 110 -33.97 -41.24 40.29
C SER A 110 -34.10 -39.73 40.04
N THR A 111 -34.66 -38.99 41.02
CA THR A 111 -34.74 -37.53 40.97
C THR A 111 -33.36 -36.87 40.95
N LEU A 112 -32.42 -37.41 41.73
CA LEU A 112 -31.02 -36.98 41.71
C LEU A 112 -30.38 -37.21 40.35
N ASN A 113 -30.53 -38.39 39.75
CA ASN A 113 -29.97 -38.68 38.43
C ASN A 113 -30.50 -37.74 37.35
N LEU A 114 -31.80 -37.45 37.35
CA LEU A 114 -32.39 -36.48 36.42
C LEU A 114 -31.82 -35.08 36.63
N SER A 115 -31.65 -34.67 37.88
CA SER A 115 -31.06 -33.37 38.24
C SER A 115 -29.60 -33.27 37.83
N ILE A 116 -28.81 -34.35 37.99
CA ILE A 116 -27.42 -34.42 37.52
C ILE A 116 -27.36 -34.19 36.01
N VAL A 117 -28.19 -34.90 35.22
CA VAL A 117 -28.22 -34.74 33.76
C VAL A 117 -28.59 -33.31 33.36
N ALA A 118 -29.59 -32.72 34.01
CA ALA A 118 -30.02 -31.35 33.72
C ALA A 118 -28.93 -30.32 34.03
N ASN A 119 -28.27 -30.43 35.18
CA ASN A 119 -27.20 -29.51 35.59
C ASN A 119 -25.94 -29.69 34.73
N LYS A 120 -25.62 -30.93 34.33
CA LYS A 120 -24.50 -31.19 33.41
C LYS A 120 -24.70 -30.52 32.06
N ASN A 121 -25.91 -30.59 31.51
CA ASN A 121 -26.26 -29.91 30.27
C ASN A 121 -26.11 -28.37 30.36
N LEU A 122 -26.42 -27.76 31.52
CA LEU A 122 -26.19 -26.32 31.73
C LEU A 122 -24.69 -25.96 31.71
N VAL A 123 -23.85 -26.79 32.35
CA VAL A 123 -22.39 -26.60 32.36
C VAL A 123 -21.81 -26.81 30.96
N ASP A 124 -22.15 -27.91 30.29
CA ASP A 124 -21.61 -28.27 28.97
C ASP A 124 -21.96 -27.23 27.89
N LYS A 125 -23.16 -26.61 27.99
CA LYS A 125 -23.64 -25.61 27.03
C LYS A 125 -23.44 -24.16 27.46
N VAL A 126 -22.66 -23.90 28.51
CA VAL A 126 -22.43 -22.52 28.98
C VAL A 126 -21.81 -21.64 27.89
N GLY A 127 -20.91 -22.22 27.08
CA GLY A 127 -20.27 -21.55 25.96
C GLY A 127 -21.20 -21.20 24.80
N GLU A 128 -22.40 -21.78 24.71
CA GLU A 128 -23.40 -21.43 23.69
C GLU A 128 -24.51 -20.54 24.27
N THR A 129 -25.00 -20.91 25.45
CA THR A 129 -26.16 -20.27 26.07
C THR A 129 -25.82 -18.96 26.78
N ARG A 130 -24.56 -18.76 27.16
CA ARG A 130 -24.09 -17.58 27.93
C ARG A 130 -24.79 -17.41 29.28
N ARG A 131 -25.44 -18.47 29.80
CA ARG A 131 -26.12 -18.47 31.10
C ARG A 131 -25.13 -18.80 32.22
N PHE A 132 -24.12 -17.94 32.39
CA PHE A 132 -22.96 -18.22 33.23
C PHE A 132 -23.31 -18.44 34.70
N ASP A 133 -24.17 -17.59 35.29
CA ASP A 133 -24.58 -17.73 36.69
C ASP A 133 -25.30 -19.06 36.96
N GLU A 134 -26.14 -19.49 36.02
CA GLU A 134 -26.87 -20.74 36.12
C GLU A 134 -25.95 -21.95 35.98
N ALA A 135 -24.97 -21.88 35.07
CA ALA A 135 -23.97 -22.91 34.88
C ALA A 135 -23.01 -23.02 36.09
N ILE A 136 -22.61 -21.91 36.70
CA ILE A 136 -21.79 -21.90 37.93
C ILE A 136 -22.57 -22.54 39.09
N ASN A 137 -23.84 -22.17 39.26
CA ASN A 137 -24.69 -22.77 40.29
C ASN A 137 -24.92 -24.27 40.04
N ALA A 138 -25.09 -24.68 38.79
CA ALA A 138 -25.18 -26.08 38.39
C ALA A 138 -23.89 -26.85 38.70
N ALA A 139 -22.72 -26.27 38.42
CA ALA A 139 -21.43 -26.89 38.72
C ALA A 139 -21.19 -27.07 40.24
N LYS A 140 -21.60 -26.08 41.05
CA LYS A 140 -21.56 -26.18 42.52
C LYS A 140 -22.44 -27.34 43.03
N LYS A 141 -23.65 -27.49 42.50
CA LYS A 141 -24.56 -28.60 42.84
C LYS A 141 -23.99 -29.96 42.44
N LEU A 142 -23.47 -30.09 41.22
CA LEU A 142 -22.83 -31.34 40.76
C LEU A 142 -21.65 -31.76 41.64
N THR A 143 -20.86 -30.79 42.10
CA THR A 143 -19.76 -31.03 43.04
C THR A 143 -20.28 -31.46 44.42
N ALA A 144 -21.33 -30.79 44.94
CA ALA A 144 -21.96 -31.14 46.22
C ALA A 144 -22.61 -32.53 46.20
N TRP A 145 -23.18 -32.94 45.08
CA TRP A 145 -23.79 -34.26 44.88
C TRP A 145 -22.77 -35.38 44.63
N GLY A 146 -21.47 -35.06 44.57
CA GLY A 146 -20.41 -36.04 44.29
C GLY A 146 -20.46 -36.62 42.87
N ALA A 147 -21.17 -35.96 41.94
CA ALA A 147 -21.31 -36.43 40.57
C ALA A 147 -20.06 -36.12 39.73
N GLU A 148 -19.47 -34.94 39.91
CA GLU A 148 -18.28 -34.49 39.19
C GLU A 148 -17.59 -33.36 39.98
N SER A 149 -16.26 -33.35 40.04
CA SER A 149 -15.51 -32.24 40.64
C SER A 149 -15.23 -31.18 39.58
N LEU A 150 -15.92 -30.04 39.69
CA LEU A 150 -15.85 -28.94 38.72
C LEU A 150 -15.13 -27.71 39.27
N THR A 151 -14.19 -27.93 40.21
CA THR A 151 -13.48 -26.86 40.92
C THR A 151 -12.62 -26.00 39.99
N SER A 152 -12.09 -26.56 38.89
CA SER A 152 -11.36 -25.79 37.87
C SER A 152 -12.26 -25.13 36.84
N THR A 153 -13.44 -25.71 36.57
CA THR A 153 -14.39 -25.19 35.57
C THR A 153 -15.12 -23.93 36.05
N ILE A 154 -15.34 -23.78 37.37
CA ILE A 154 -15.96 -22.56 37.92
C ILE A 154 -15.12 -21.30 37.62
N PRO A 155 -13.80 -21.27 37.91
CA PRO A 155 -12.93 -20.15 37.50
C PRO A 155 -12.93 -19.88 35.99
N GLU A 156 -13.01 -20.91 35.15
CA GLU A 156 -13.12 -20.75 33.69
C GLU A 156 -14.43 -20.04 33.31
N MET A 157 -15.56 -20.41 33.92
CA MET A 157 -16.84 -19.71 33.72
C MET A 157 -16.81 -18.28 34.27
N GLU A 158 -16.12 -18.01 35.37
CA GLU A 158 -15.91 -16.64 35.88
C GLU A 158 -15.06 -15.80 34.92
N ALA A 159 -14.06 -16.39 34.27
CA ALA A 159 -13.30 -15.74 33.20
C ALA A 159 -14.19 -15.39 32.00
N MET A 160 -15.10 -16.30 31.61
CA MET A 160 -16.09 -16.03 30.57
C MET A 160 -17.02 -14.84 30.93
N ILE A 161 -17.41 -14.69 32.21
CA ILE A 161 -18.17 -13.53 32.68
C ILE A 161 -17.36 -12.24 32.53
N ARG A 162 -16.09 -12.24 32.97
CA ARG A 162 -15.21 -11.07 32.82
C ARG A 162 -15.04 -10.68 31.34
N ASP A 163 -14.84 -11.67 30.48
CA ASP A 163 -14.75 -11.46 29.04
C ASP A 163 -16.03 -10.90 28.44
N SER A 164 -17.21 -11.27 28.95
CA SER A 164 -18.48 -10.69 28.48
C SER A 164 -18.52 -9.17 28.66
N VAL A 165 -17.98 -8.67 29.77
CA VAL A 165 -17.87 -7.23 30.06
C VAL A 165 -16.86 -6.57 29.14
N ARG A 166 -15.70 -7.22 28.92
CA ARG A 166 -14.68 -6.74 27.97
C ARG A 166 -15.21 -6.67 26.55
N ILE A 167 -15.99 -7.65 26.11
CA ILE A 167 -16.63 -7.68 24.78
C ILE A 167 -17.58 -6.51 24.59
N ALA A 168 -18.41 -6.20 25.59
CA ALA A 168 -19.26 -5.00 25.54
C ALA A 168 -18.43 -3.72 25.43
N ARG A 169 -17.34 -3.63 26.20
CA ARG A 169 -16.43 -2.48 26.15
C ARG A 169 -15.72 -2.32 24.80
N ILE A 170 -15.28 -3.42 24.18
CA ILE A 170 -14.68 -3.42 22.83
C ILE A 170 -15.67 -2.83 21.82
N ALA A 171 -16.96 -3.20 21.91
CA ALA A 171 -17.98 -2.67 21.01
C ALA A 171 -18.11 -1.14 21.14
N GLU A 172 -18.20 -0.62 22.37
CA GLU A 172 -18.28 0.82 22.65
C GLU A 172 -17.06 1.59 22.11
N LEU A 173 -15.86 1.07 22.32
CA LEU A 173 -14.61 1.69 21.84
C LEU A 173 -14.58 1.74 20.31
N LEU A 174 -15.02 0.69 19.63
CA LEU A 174 -15.12 0.66 18.17
C LEU A 174 -16.24 1.57 17.63
N ASP A 175 -17.30 1.82 18.40
CA ASP A 175 -18.32 2.83 18.09
C ASP A 175 -17.77 4.26 18.24
N ALA A 176 -16.90 4.49 19.23
CA ALA A 176 -16.18 5.75 19.41
C ALA A 176 -15.02 5.97 18.41
N GLY A 177 -14.62 4.93 17.67
CA GLY A 177 -13.48 4.97 16.75
C GLY A 177 -12.11 4.75 17.41
N GLU A 178 -12.09 4.38 18.69
CA GLU A 178 -10.90 4.13 19.51
C GLU A 178 -10.32 2.72 19.24
N ALA A 179 -9.86 2.53 18.01
CA ALA A 179 -9.38 1.24 17.51
C ALA A 179 -8.16 0.69 18.28
N GLN A 180 -7.33 1.54 18.89
CA GLN A 180 -6.16 1.09 19.64
C GLN A 180 -6.54 0.57 21.03
N ASP A 181 -7.42 1.27 21.72
CA ASP A 181 -7.88 0.87 23.05
C ASP A 181 -8.71 -0.42 22.97
N ALA A 182 -9.53 -0.57 21.92
CA ALA A 182 -10.24 -1.81 21.62
C ALA A 182 -9.31 -3.02 21.43
N GLU A 183 -8.12 -2.82 20.86
CA GLU A 183 -7.13 -3.89 20.65
C GLU A 183 -6.59 -4.40 21.99
N SER A 184 -6.26 -3.49 22.92
CA SER A 184 -5.78 -3.84 24.25
C SER A 184 -6.78 -4.73 25.00
N PHE A 185 -8.07 -4.41 24.94
CA PHE A 185 -9.11 -5.25 25.57
C PHE A 185 -9.27 -6.62 24.91
N ILE A 186 -9.00 -6.75 23.60
CA ILE A 186 -9.02 -8.05 22.92
C ILE A 186 -7.87 -8.93 23.42
N ASP A 187 -6.70 -8.35 23.68
CA ASP A 187 -5.51 -9.10 24.14
C ASP A 187 -5.63 -9.52 25.63
N GLU A 188 -6.55 -8.92 26.38
CA GLU A 188 -6.88 -9.29 27.76
C GLU A 188 -7.93 -10.41 27.90
N LEU A 189 -8.52 -10.87 26.78
CA LEU A 189 -9.55 -11.93 26.83
C LEU A 189 -8.94 -13.25 27.31
N GLU A 190 -9.58 -13.86 28.31
CA GLU A 190 -9.10 -15.07 28.99
C GLU A 190 -9.67 -16.35 28.36
N SER A 191 -10.78 -16.24 27.62
CA SER A 191 -11.54 -17.34 27.05
C SER A 191 -11.71 -17.23 25.54
N ASN A 192 -11.87 -18.37 24.86
CA ASN A 192 -12.02 -18.45 23.41
C ASN A 192 -13.48 -18.41 22.93
N ILE A 193 -14.43 -18.29 23.85
CA ILE A 193 -15.85 -18.46 23.55
C ILE A 193 -16.39 -17.35 22.63
N TYR A 194 -15.74 -16.18 22.62
CA TYR A 194 -16.09 -14.99 21.84
C TYR A 194 -15.28 -14.87 20.53
N ALA A 195 -14.68 -15.95 20.04
CA ALA A 195 -13.81 -15.90 18.86
C ALA A 195 -14.47 -15.31 17.61
N LYS A 196 -15.79 -15.50 17.44
CA LYS A 196 -16.55 -14.98 16.29
C LYS A 196 -16.73 -13.47 16.37
N GLU A 197 -17.06 -12.97 17.55
CA GLU A 197 -17.18 -11.56 17.89
C GLU A 197 -15.83 -10.86 17.72
N VAL A 198 -14.77 -11.43 18.30
CA VAL A 198 -13.39 -10.93 18.16
C VAL A 198 -12.96 -10.85 16.69
N LYS A 199 -13.27 -11.86 15.86
CA LYS A 199 -12.97 -11.81 14.42
C LYS A 199 -13.68 -10.63 13.74
N THR A 200 -14.94 -10.38 14.10
CA THR A 200 -15.74 -9.27 13.56
C THR A 200 -15.16 -7.92 14.00
N TYR A 201 -14.80 -7.80 15.29
CA TYR A 201 -14.19 -6.59 15.84
C TYR A 201 -12.81 -6.30 15.24
N ARG A 202 -11.96 -7.31 15.03
CA ARG A 202 -10.67 -7.14 14.35
C ARG A 202 -10.84 -6.62 12.91
N ALA A 203 -11.84 -7.09 12.17
CA ALA A 203 -12.14 -6.59 10.82
C ALA A 203 -12.61 -5.13 10.84
N ARG A 204 -13.49 -4.77 11.79
CA ARG A 204 -13.93 -3.38 12.00
C ARG A 204 -12.78 -2.47 12.40
N MET A 205 -11.94 -2.91 13.33
CA MET A 205 -10.74 -2.21 13.79
C MET A 205 -9.76 -1.94 12.64
N SER A 206 -9.50 -2.94 11.79
CA SER A 206 -8.66 -2.77 10.59
C SER A 206 -9.22 -1.70 9.65
N THR A 207 -10.54 -1.68 9.47
CA THR A 207 -11.23 -0.65 8.66
C THR A 207 -11.07 0.75 9.26
N LEU A 208 -11.27 0.89 10.57
CA LEU A 208 -11.09 2.17 11.29
C LEU A 208 -9.64 2.67 11.20
N LYS A 209 -8.64 1.80 11.44
CA LYS A 209 -7.21 2.13 11.32
C LYS A 209 -6.89 2.60 9.90
N ARG A 210 -7.37 1.90 8.88
CA ARG A 210 -7.19 2.29 7.47
C ARG A 210 -7.83 3.65 7.15
N ASN A 211 -9.06 3.89 7.62
CA ASN A 211 -9.77 5.15 7.38
C ASN A 211 -9.06 6.32 8.08
N SER A 212 -8.63 6.15 9.33
CA SER A 212 -7.86 7.14 10.07
C SER A 212 -6.52 7.47 9.37
N GLN A 213 -5.79 6.44 8.93
CA GLN A 213 -4.56 6.62 8.16
C GLN A 213 -4.80 7.37 6.85
N PHE A 214 -5.86 7.01 6.12
CA PHE A 214 -6.26 7.70 4.90
C PHE A 214 -6.54 9.18 5.16
N SER A 215 -7.40 9.51 6.13
CA SER A 215 -7.72 10.89 6.49
C SER A 215 -6.47 11.69 6.87
N ARG A 216 -5.56 11.13 7.66
CA ARG A 216 -4.29 11.77 8.03
C ARG A 216 -3.41 12.07 6.82
N LEU A 217 -3.29 11.13 5.89
CA LEU A 217 -2.49 11.31 4.67
C LEU A 217 -3.11 12.36 3.74
N VAL A 218 -4.43 12.36 3.60
CA VAL A 218 -5.15 13.39 2.83
C VAL A 218 -4.94 14.77 3.46
N SER A 219 -5.14 14.92 4.76
CA SER A 219 -4.92 16.20 5.46
C SER A 219 -3.48 16.68 5.33
N LYS A 220 -2.49 15.80 5.51
CA LYS A 220 -1.08 16.13 5.30
C LYS A 220 -0.80 16.55 3.85
N GLY A 221 -1.36 15.83 2.89
CA GLY A 221 -1.18 16.09 1.47
C GLY A 221 -1.78 17.41 1.01
N LEU A 222 -3.00 17.72 1.45
CA LEU A 222 -3.67 18.97 1.15
C LEU A 222 -3.00 20.16 1.87
N GLY A 223 -2.60 20.00 3.14
CA GLY A 223 -1.86 21.05 3.85
C GLY A 223 -0.53 21.39 3.16
N ALA A 224 0.24 20.39 2.74
CA ALA A 224 1.47 20.62 1.97
C ALA A 224 1.20 21.26 0.60
N LEU A 225 0.06 20.95 -0.03
CA LEU A 225 -0.34 21.57 -1.29
C LEU A 225 -0.67 23.05 -1.13
N ASP A 226 -1.33 23.42 -0.02
CA ASP A 226 -1.63 24.82 0.33
C ASP A 226 -0.35 25.61 0.60
N GLU A 227 0.64 24.98 1.23
CA GLU A 227 1.99 25.52 1.46
C GLU A 227 2.88 25.54 0.20
N SER A 228 2.36 25.07 -0.94
CA SER A 228 3.10 24.90 -2.20
C SER A 228 4.30 23.93 -2.15
N ASP A 229 4.40 23.09 -1.11
CA ASP A 229 5.32 21.94 -1.07
C ASP A 229 4.75 20.77 -1.88
N LEU A 230 4.92 20.87 -3.20
CA LEU A 230 4.41 19.89 -4.16
C LEU A 230 5.05 18.49 -3.98
N ALA A 231 6.26 18.41 -3.42
CA ALA A 231 6.95 17.14 -3.22
C ALA A 231 6.32 16.37 -2.07
N THR A 232 6.18 17.00 -0.90
CA THR A 232 5.53 16.39 0.27
C THR A 232 4.07 16.08 -0.01
N ALA A 233 3.35 17.00 -0.67
CA ALA A 233 1.96 16.80 -1.06
C ALA A 233 1.78 15.55 -1.93
N LYS A 234 2.64 15.38 -2.95
CA LYS A 234 2.59 14.22 -3.86
C LYS A 234 2.83 12.91 -3.12
N ILE A 235 3.83 12.86 -2.24
CA ILE A 235 4.15 11.63 -1.48
C ILE A 235 2.95 11.21 -0.62
N ALA A 236 2.40 12.14 0.18
CA ALA A 236 1.29 11.85 1.07
C ALA A 236 0.02 11.44 0.31
N LEU A 237 -0.31 12.12 -0.80
CA LEU A 237 -1.49 11.82 -1.61
C LEU A 237 -1.37 10.52 -2.41
N VAL A 238 -0.17 10.16 -2.89
CA VAL A 238 0.06 8.85 -3.52
C VAL A 238 -0.10 7.72 -2.50
N GLU A 239 0.38 7.90 -1.27
CA GLU A 239 0.12 6.94 -0.19
C GLU A 239 -1.37 6.84 0.15
N ALA A 240 -2.09 7.97 0.19
CA ALA A 240 -3.54 7.98 0.37
C ALA A 240 -4.27 7.25 -0.77
N GLN A 241 -3.83 7.42 -2.03
CA GLN A 241 -4.39 6.76 -3.19
C GLN A 241 -4.26 5.23 -3.12
N LYS A 242 -3.17 4.71 -2.53
CA LYS A 242 -3.01 3.26 -2.32
C LYS A 242 -4.04 2.70 -1.33
N LEU A 243 -4.51 3.51 -0.38
CA LEU A 243 -5.52 3.10 0.61
C LEU A 243 -6.94 3.21 0.05
N ASN A 244 -7.20 4.20 -0.81
CA ASN A 244 -8.47 4.40 -1.49
C ASN A 244 -8.26 4.95 -2.92
N PRO A 245 -8.16 4.07 -3.93
CA PRO A 245 -7.91 4.47 -5.33
C PRO A 245 -9.02 5.33 -5.95
N ASP A 246 -10.25 5.15 -5.47
CA ASP A 246 -11.45 5.80 -6.02
C ASP A 246 -11.74 7.17 -5.39
N SER A 247 -10.84 7.67 -4.53
CA SER A 247 -11.02 8.98 -3.90
C SER A 247 -10.88 10.12 -4.92
N THR A 248 -12.00 10.74 -5.27
CA THR A 248 -12.05 11.94 -6.13
C THR A 248 -11.14 13.05 -5.62
N THR A 249 -11.19 13.36 -4.31
CA THR A 249 -10.37 14.41 -3.69
C THR A 249 -8.88 14.17 -3.89
N VAL A 250 -8.40 12.93 -3.67
CA VAL A 250 -6.98 12.59 -3.87
C VAL A 250 -6.60 12.71 -5.34
N ASN A 251 -7.44 12.20 -6.24
CA ASN A 251 -7.17 12.22 -7.68
C ASN A 251 -7.13 13.65 -8.25
N GLU A 252 -8.06 14.52 -7.82
CA GLU A 252 -8.08 15.95 -8.18
C GLU A 252 -6.85 16.69 -7.64
N ALA A 253 -6.47 16.44 -6.38
CA ALA A 253 -5.28 17.05 -5.78
C ALA A 253 -3.99 16.63 -6.51
N LEU A 254 -3.85 15.34 -6.87
CA LEU A 254 -2.73 14.85 -7.67
C LEU A 254 -2.69 15.46 -9.07
N LEU A 255 -3.85 15.67 -9.70
CA LEU A 255 -3.94 16.38 -10.98
C LEU A 255 -3.50 17.84 -10.86
N SER A 256 -3.96 18.54 -9.82
CA SER A 256 -3.56 19.91 -9.50
C SER A 256 -2.04 20.02 -9.30
N ILE A 257 -1.42 19.09 -8.57
CA ILE A 257 0.04 19.02 -8.41
C ILE A 257 0.72 18.90 -9.78
N LYS A 258 0.25 17.99 -10.65
CA LYS A 258 0.82 17.81 -11.99
C LYS A 258 0.72 19.08 -12.83
N GLN A 259 -0.41 19.79 -12.77
CA GLN A 259 -0.61 21.06 -13.47
C GLN A 259 0.33 22.16 -12.94
N ARG A 260 0.47 22.29 -11.62
CA ARG A 260 1.39 23.26 -11.00
C ARG A 260 2.86 22.96 -11.35
N GLN A 261 3.27 21.69 -11.30
CA GLN A 261 4.62 21.29 -11.70
C GLN A 261 4.91 21.62 -13.17
N ARG A 262 3.92 21.37 -14.05
CA ARG A 262 4.04 21.75 -15.45
C ARG A 262 4.16 23.26 -15.62
N SER A 263 3.36 24.05 -14.90
CA SER A 263 3.43 25.51 -14.91
C SER A 263 4.82 26.03 -14.50
N ILE A 264 5.36 25.54 -13.37
CA ILE A 264 6.70 25.92 -12.89
C ILE A 264 7.77 25.60 -13.94
N LYS A 265 7.69 24.41 -14.56
CA LYS A 265 8.63 24.01 -15.62
C LYS A 265 8.54 24.93 -16.84
N MET A 266 7.33 25.28 -17.27
CA MET A 266 7.12 26.20 -18.40
C MET A 266 7.69 27.58 -18.11
N ILE A 267 7.49 28.12 -16.90
CA ILE A 267 8.07 29.42 -16.48
C ILE A 267 9.60 29.37 -16.57
N ALA A 268 10.23 28.36 -15.95
CA ALA A 268 11.69 28.21 -16.01
C ALA A 268 12.22 28.09 -17.45
N MET A 269 11.49 27.42 -18.33
CA MET A 269 11.84 27.33 -19.75
C MET A 269 11.64 28.63 -20.53
N GLN A 270 10.63 29.44 -20.18
CA GLN A 270 10.46 30.78 -20.75
C GLN A 270 11.59 31.72 -20.33
N ASP A 271 12.06 31.61 -19.08
CA ASP A 271 13.22 32.36 -18.60
C ASP A 271 14.50 31.95 -19.36
N MET A 272 14.75 30.64 -19.50
CA MET A 272 15.88 30.12 -20.31
C MET A 272 15.79 30.56 -21.78
N LEU A 273 14.59 30.54 -22.38
CA LEU A 273 14.40 31.01 -23.75
C LEU A 273 14.76 32.49 -23.87
N THR A 274 14.35 33.31 -22.91
CA THR A 274 14.65 34.74 -22.90
C THR A 274 16.16 34.98 -22.79
N GLU A 275 16.85 34.25 -21.90
CA GLU A 275 18.30 34.30 -21.74
C GLU A 275 19.03 33.91 -23.05
N TYR A 276 18.63 32.80 -23.68
CA TYR A 276 19.26 32.38 -24.94
C TYR A 276 18.97 33.35 -26.10
N LEU A 277 17.79 33.96 -26.16
CA LEU A 277 17.50 34.98 -27.16
C LEU A 277 18.33 36.26 -26.94
N GLN A 278 18.49 36.70 -25.69
CA GLN A 278 19.35 37.85 -25.35
C GLN A 278 20.83 37.58 -25.63
N ALA A 279 21.29 36.34 -25.42
CA ALA A 279 22.63 35.90 -25.77
C ALA A 279 22.80 35.56 -27.27
N GLU A 280 21.73 35.72 -28.08
CA GLU A 280 21.69 35.37 -29.50
C GLU A 280 22.11 33.91 -29.78
N ASN A 281 21.89 33.02 -28.82
CA ASN A 281 22.11 31.58 -28.96
C ASN A 281 20.86 30.92 -29.56
N TYR A 282 20.63 31.18 -30.85
CA TYR A 282 19.41 30.76 -31.53
C TYR A 282 19.23 29.23 -31.60
N LEU A 283 20.32 28.46 -31.62
CA LEU A 283 20.23 26.99 -31.58
C LEU A 283 19.65 26.50 -30.24
N ALA A 284 20.20 26.97 -29.12
CA ALA A 284 19.67 26.62 -27.80
C ALA A 284 18.24 27.16 -27.60
N ALA A 285 17.96 28.38 -28.07
CA ALA A 285 16.61 28.95 -28.03
C ALA A 285 15.60 28.11 -28.84
N LEU A 286 16.00 27.59 -30.00
CA LEU A 286 15.17 26.74 -30.84
C LEU A 286 14.81 25.43 -30.13
N ASP A 287 15.77 24.81 -29.43
CA ASP A 287 15.54 23.57 -28.69
C ASP A 287 14.59 23.81 -27.52
N VAL A 288 14.80 24.88 -26.73
CA VAL A 288 13.91 25.23 -25.61
C VAL A 288 12.49 25.51 -26.07
N VAL A 289 12.31 26.25 -27.18
CA VAL A 289 10.95 26.58 -27.65
C VAL A 289 10.22 25.38 -28.25
N LYS A 290 10.95 24.42 -28.83
CA LYS A 290 10.38 23.13 -29.26
C LYS A 290 9.93 22.29 -28.06
N ASP A 291 10.73 22.23 -27.01
CA ASP A 291 10.35 21.54 -25.78
C ASP A 291 9.14 22.21 -25.11
N LEU A 292 9.04 23.55 -25.17
CA LEU A 292 7.85 24.30 -24.74
C LEU A 292 6.62 23.93 -25.58
N GLU A 293 6.74 23.85 -26.91
CA GLU A 293 5.64 23.48 -27.82
C GLU A 293 5.16 22.05 -27.59
N ALA A 294 6.07 21.12 -27.29
CA ALA A 294 5.72 19.75 -26.94
C ALA A 294 4.95 19.66 -25.61
N MET A 295 5.10 20.64 -24.72
CA MET A 295 4.29 20.74 -23.51
C MET A 295 2.97 21.43 -23.82
N ASP A 296 2.99 22.56 -24.51
CA ASP A 296 1.84 23.40 -24.84
C ASP A 296 1.76 23.71 -26.34
N HIS A 297 0.82 23.06 -27.05
CA HIS A 297 0.67 23.14 -28.52
C HIS A 297 0.04 24.46 -29.01
N SER A 298 0.60 25.59 -28.59
CA SER A 298 0.13 26.91 -29.00
C SER A 298 0.62 27.29 -30.41
N SER A 299 -0.19 28.03 -31.15
CA SER A 299 0.21 28.60 -32.45
C SER A 299 1.33 29.63 -32.32
N SER A 300 1.39 30.35 -31.19
CA SER A 300 2.45 31.33 -30.91
C SER A 300 3.83 30.67 -30.79
N LEU A 301 3.94 29.51 -30.11
CA LEU A 301 5.19 28.77 -30.03
C LEU A 301 5.64 28.23 -31.38
N ARG A 302 4.71 27.75 -32.23
CA ARG A 302 5.04 27.34 -33.61
C ARG A 302 5.52 28.50 -34.48
N ALA A 303 4.91 29.68 -34.36
CA ALA A 303 5.40 30.88 -35.02
C ALA A 303 6.81 31.26 -34.53
N LYS A 304 7.06 31.12 -33.22
CA LYS A 304 8.37 31.38 -32.61
C LYS A 304 9.45 30.40 -33.09
N ILE A 305 9.11 29.12 -33.24
CA ILE A 305 9.99 28.11 -33.85
C ILE A 305 10.39 28.53 -35.27
N SER A 306 9.40 28.91 -36.10
CA SER A 306 9.66 29.34 -37.48
C SER A 306 10.52 30.60 -37.54
N GLU A 307 10.31 31.54 -36.62
CA GLU A 307 11.09 32.77 -36.50
C GLU A 307 12.57 32.46 -36.18
N ILE A 308 12.82 31.71 -35.12
CA ILE A 308 14.20 31.38 -34.68
C ILE A 308 14.91 30.51 -35.73
N ALA A 309 14.20 29.58 -36.38
CA ALA A 309 14.75 28.79 -37.48
C ALA A 309 15.18 29.68 -38.67
N GLY A 310 14.38 30.69 -38.99
CA GLY A 310 14.73 31.69 -40.01
C GLY A 310 16.00 32.47 -39.67
N TYR A 311 16.20 32.82 -38.38
CA TYR A 311 17.43 33.51 -37.94
C TYR A 311 18.68 32.64 -38.16
N ILE A 312 18.60 31.36 -37.79
CA ILE A 312 19.69 30.39 -38.00
C ILE A 312 19.98 30.21 -39.50
N GLU A 313 18.94 30.10 -40.33
CA GLU A 313 19.10 29.95 -41.78
C GLU A 313 19.77 31.17 -42.42
N ILE A 314 19.32 32.38 -42.06
CA ILE A 314 19.90 33.64 -42.55
C ILE A 314 21.36 33.76 -42.12
N GLU A 315 21.68 33.48 -40.85
CA GLU A 315 23.05 33.53 -40.38
C GLU A 315 23.96 32.55 -41.13
N ASN A 316 23.52 31.31 -41.32
CA ASN A 316 24.27 30.31 -42.07
C ASN A 316 24.51 30.72 -43.53
N ARG A 317 23.50 31.34 -44.17
CA ARG A 317 23.63 31.90 -45.52
C ARG A 317 24.67 33.02 -45.55
N ILE A 318 24.60 33.97 -44.60
CA ILE A 318 25.58 35.06 -44.50
C ILE A 318 27.01 34.49 -44.34
N ASP A 319 27.21 33.56 -43.42
CA ASP A 319 28.53 32.96 -43.15
C ASP A 319 29.06 32.20 -44.38
N SER A 320 28.20 31.44 -45.06
CA SER A 320 28.56 30.72 -46.29
C SER A 320 28.99 31.68 -47.40
N TYR A 321 28.23 32.76 -47.61
CA TYR A 321 28.56 33.74 -48.64
C TYR A 321 29.77 34.61 -48.28
N ALA A 322 29.93 34.99 -47.02
CA ALA A 322 31.08 35.76 -46.55
C ALA A 322 32.41 35.03 -46.82
N ASN A 323 32.42 33.70 -46.65
CA ASN A 323 33.57 32.85 -46.97
C ASN A 323 33.84 32.74 -48.47
N GLN A 324 32.79 32.73 -49.30
CA GLN A 324 32.90 32.60 -50.77
C GLN A 324 33.18 33.94 -51.47
N LEU A 325 32.93 35.07 -50.82
CA LEU A 325 32.97 36.42 -51.40
C LEU A 325 34.40 36.95 -51.64
N THR A 326 35.17 36.25 -52.49
CA THR A 326 36.50 36.69 -52.94
C THR A 326 36.45 37.47 -54.25
N SER A 327 35.48 37.20 -55.11
CA SER A 327 35.19 37.96 -56.34
C SER A 327 33.70 37.93 -56.66
N LEU A 328 33.23 38.93 -57.40
CA LEU A 328 31.87 38.95 -57.96
C LEU A 328 31.82 38.46 -59.41
N SER A 329 32.75 37.63 -59.85
CA SER A 329 32.77 37.14 -61.24
C SER A 329 31.62 36.17 -61.55
N SER A 330 31.23 35.34 -60.58
CA SER A 330 30.13 34.37 -60.70
C SER A 330 28.76 35.04 -60.67
N VAL A 331 27.96 34.82 -61.72
CA VAL A 331 26.58 35.35 -61.82
C VAL A 331 25.68 34.74 -60.73
N SER A 332 25.81 33.44 -60.47
CA SER A 332 24.97 32.75 -59.49
C SER A 332 25.24 33.23 -58.07
N LEU A 333 26.52 33.39 -57.70
CA LEU A 333 26.92 33.91 -56.38
C LEU A 333 26.41 35.34 -56.18
N ARG A 334 26.54 36.21 -57.20
CA ARG A 334 26.00 37.58 -57.14
C ARG A 334 24.50 37.58 -56.86
N LYS A 335 23.74 36.79 -57.63
CA LYS A 335 22.28 36.73 -57.47
C LYS A 335 21.88 36.21 -56.09
N ALA A 336 22.53 35.15 -55.62
CA ALA A 336 22.26 34.57 -54.30
C ALA A 336 22.54 35.56 -53.15
N ILE A 337 23.64 36.31 -53.21
CA ILE A 337 23.95 37.34 -52.21
C ILE A 337 22.95 38.50 -52.27
N GLN A 338 22.57 38.94 -53.47
CA GLN A 338 21.55 39.98 -53.64
C GLN A 338 20.19 39.57 -53.07
N GLU A 339 19.79 38.31 -53.27
CA GLU A 339 18.55 37.76 -52.71
C GLU A 339 18.58 37.79 -51.17
N VAL A 340 19.69 37.38 -50.54
CA VAL A 340 19.84 37.40 -49.08
C VAL A 340 19.80 38.84 -48.54
N ILE A 341 20.52 39.76 -49.19
CA ILE A 341 20.52 41.17 -48.79
C ILE A 341 19.10 41.74 -48.87
N ALA A 342 18.40 41.51 -49.98
CA ALA A 342 17.03 41.99 -50.15
C ALA A 342 16.05 41.38 -49.13
N GLU A 343 16.21 40.11 -48.78
CA GLU A 343 15.40 39.42 -47.77
C GLU A 343 15.60 40.02 -46.38
N ILE A 344 16.85 40.25 -45.96
CA ILE A 344 17.17 40.87 -44.67
C ILE A 344 16.66 42.32 -44.62
N GLU A 345 16.85 43.10 -45.69
CA GLU A 345 16.37 44.48 -45.78
C GLU A 345 14.83 44.57 -45.72
N ALA A 346 14.13 43.63 -46.34
CA ALA A 346 12.67 43.57 -46.32
C ALA A 346 12.10 43.20 -44.93
N ALA A 347 12.86 42.46 -44.12
CA ALA A 347 12.45 41.94 -42.83
C ALA A 347 12.80 42.83 -41.62
N ASP A 348 13.38 44.02 -41.88
CA ASP A 348 14.07 44.88 -40.90
C ASP A 348 15.32 44.20 -40.31
N VAL A 349 16.49 44.80 -40.57
CA VAL A 349 17.79 44.25 -40.16
C VAL A 349 17.88 44.07 -38.64
N THR A 350 17.30 44.99 -37.88
CA THR A 350 17.38 45.00 -36.41
C THR A 350 16.65 43.82 -35.77
N ARG A 351 15.74 43.18 -36.51
CA ARG A 351 14.99 42.01 -36.06
C ARG A 351 15.89 40.80 -35.77
N PHE A 352 17.03 40.70 -36.44
CA PHE A 352 17.90 39.52 -36.39
C PHE A 352 18.93 39.56 -35.25
N GLY A 353 18.96 40.63 -34.44
CA GLY A 353 19.98 40.81 -33.40
C GLY A 353 21.29 41.39 -33.92
N ASP A 354 22.10 41.88 -32.99
CA ASP A 354 23.32 42.64 -33.22
C ASP A 354 24.39 41.78 -33.93
N ARG A 355 24.50 40.48 -33.62
CA ARG A 355 25.47 39.59 -34.30
C ARG A 355 25.14 39.42 -35.77
N ILE A 356 23.90 39.06 -36.08
CA ILE A 356 23.49 38.85 -37.48
C ILE A 356 23.54 40.17 -38.23
N GLU A 357 23.10 41.28 -37.62
CA GLU A 357 23.21 42.62 -38.19
C GLU A 357 24.68 42.95 -38.52
N SER A 358 25.61 42.74 -37.59
CA SER A 358 27.04 43.00 -37.82
C SER A 358 27.60 42.15 -38.96
N LYS A 359 27.28 40.85 -39.00
CA LYS A 359 27.69 39.96 -40.11
C LYS A 359 27.11 40.41 -41.46
N TYR A 360 25.84 40.80 -41.47
CA TYR A 360 25.18 41.36 -42.64
C TYR A 360 25.86 42.65 -43.14
N GLN A 361 26.16 43.60 -42.25
CA GLN A 361 26.83 44.85 -42.62
C GLN A 361 28.23 44.58 -43.21
N GLN A 362 28.98 43.63 -42.64
CA GLN A 362 30.27 43.20 -43.18
C GLN A 362 30.12 42.59 -44.58
N LEU A 363 29.16 41.68 -44.77
CA LEU A 363 28.87 41.07 -46.07
C LEU A 363 28.48 42.14 -47.11
N LYS A 364 27.57 43.05 -46.75
CA LYS A 364 27.07 44.12 -47.63
C LYS A 364 28.16 45.12 -48.00
N SER A 365 28.98 45.53 -47.05
CA SER A 365 30.12 46.43 -47.29
C SER A 365 31.11 45.79 -48.27
N ARG A 366 31.49 44.52 -48.03
CA ARG A 366 32.39 43.77 -48.91
C ARG A 366 31.79 43.56 -50.30
N TYR A 367 30.51 43.24 -50.38
CA TYR A 367 29.79 43.11 -51.64
C TYR A 367 29.81 44.43 -52.43
N THR A 368 29.53 45.55 -51.76
CA THR A 368 29.50 46.89 -52.37
C THR A 368 30.89 47.28 -52.89
N ALA A 369 31.95 47.01 -52.13
CA ALA A 369 33.33 47.27 -52.56
C ALA A 369 33.72 46.46 -53.80
N LEU A 370 33.30 45.19 -53.88
CA LEU A 370 33.54 44.32 -55.03
C LEU A 370 32.58 44.60 -56.21
N ALA A 371 31.48 45.33 -56.01
CA ALA A 371 30.52 45.66 -57.07
C ALA A 371 31.01 46.78 -57.99
N VAL A 372 31.98 47.58 -57.55
CA VAL A 372 32.61 48.64 -58.36
C VAL A 372 33.55 48.01 -59.38
N LYS A 373 33.20 48.12 -60.67
CA LYS A 373 34.02 47.57 -61.77
C LYS A 373 35.31 48.35 -61.95
N VAL A 374 36.40 47.63 -62.23
CA VAL A 374 37.73 48.16 -62.58
C VAL A 374 37.89 48.17 -64.09
N GLU A 375 38.48 49.23 -64.64
CA GLU A 375 38.85 49.27 -66.05
C GLU A 375 40.16 48.49 -66.28
N LEU A 376 40.06 47.36 -66.98
CA LEU A 376 41.17 46.52 -67.39
C LEU A 376 41.49 46.82 -68.86
N GLU A 377 42.61 47.47 -69.11
CA GLU A 377 43.12 47.73 -70.45
C GLU A 377 44.12 46.66 -70.83
N LEU A 378 43.86 46.01 -71.97
CA LEU A 378 44.66 44.93 -72.51
C LEU A 378 45.29 45.39 -73.82
N VAL A 379 46.61 45.26 -73.92
CA VAL A 379 47.36 45.53 -75.15
C VAL A 379 47.89 44.21 -75.71
N ALA A 380 47.62 43.93 -76.99
CA ALA A 380 48.06 42.71 -77.67
C ALA A 380 48.55 43.01 -79.09
N ASP A 381 49.05 41.99 -79.79
CA ASP A 381 49.67 42.09 -81.13
C ASP A 381 48.68 42.27 -82.29
N GLY A 382 47.38 42.07 -82.05
CA GLY A 382 46.32 42.15 -83.06
C GLY A 382 46.14 40.91 -83.91
N ILE A 383 46.87 39.82 -83.66
CA ILE A 383 46.82 38.57 -84.45
C ILE A 383 46.67 37.31 -83.58
N SER A 384 47.14 37.34 -82.33
CA SER A 384 47.05 36.22 -81.41
C SER A 384 45.73 36.27 -80.63
N PRO A 385 44.93 35.20 -80.61
CA PRO A 385 43.66 35.20 -79.90
C PRO A 385 43.89 35.16 -78.37
N VAL A 386 43.18 36.03 -77.66
CA VAL A 386 43.24 36.15 -76.19
C VAL A 386 42.00 35.54 -75.53
N LEU A 387 42.20 34.87 -74.40
CA LEU A 387 41.17 34.31 -73.53
C LEU A 387 41.30 34.90 -72.12
N ILE A 388 40.17 35.21 -71.48
CA ILE A 388 40.13 35.59 -70.05
C ILE A 388 39.30 34.57 -69.26
N LYS A 389 39.83 34.12 -68.11
CA LYS A 389 39.13 33.27 -67.15
C LYS A 389 39.07 33.93 -65.77
N PRO A 390 37.90 34.00 -65.10
CA PRO A 390 36.57 33.67 -65.61
C PRO A 390 36.08 34.67 -66.67
N GLY A 391 35.29 34.20 -67.65
CA GLY A 391 34.84 35.02 -68.77
C GLY A 391 34.67 34.20 -70.05
N GLY A 392 35.54 34.44 -71.03
CA GLY A 392 35.47 33.80 -72.34
C GLY A 392 36.54 34.31 -73.31
N ARG A 393 36.40 33.96 -74.60
CA ARG A 393 37.33 34.38 -75.66
C ARG A 393 37.12 35.86 -75.97
N LEU A 394 38.20 36.65 -75.86
CA LEU A 394 38.19 38.08 -76.18
C LEU A 394 38.50 38.34 -77.67
N GLY A 395 39.07 37.36 -78.37
CA GLY A 395 39.39 37.46 -79.79
C GLY A 395 40.76 38.08 -80.04
N GLU A 396 40.92 38.68 -81.22
CA GLU A 396 42.16 39.33 -81.67
C GLU A 396 41.96 40.84 -81.61
N PHE A 397 42.89 41.56 -80.97
CA PHE A 397 42.80 43.01 -80.79
C PHE A 397 44.18 43.62 -80.55
N LYS A 398 44.32 44.94 -80.80
CA LYS A 398 45.51 45.70 -80.43
C LYS A 398 45.37 46.39 -79.08
N ASN A 399 44.21 46.99 -78.81
CA ASN A 399 43.83 47.53 -77.52
C ASN A 399 42.36 47.17 -77.23
N LEU A 400 42.09 46.65 -76.04
CA LEU A 400 40.75 46.35 -75.55
C LEU A 400 40.61 46.81 -74.10
N VAL A 401 39.60 47.64 -73.83
CA VAL A 401 39.24 48.07 -72.47
C VAL A 401 38.01 47.30 -71.99
N LEU A 402 38.14 46.61 -70.87
CA LEU A 402 37.08 45.82 -70.24
C LEU A 402 36.73 46.40 -68.88
N ARG A 403 35.44 46.40 -68.53
CA ARG A 403 34.98 46.71 -67.17
C ARG A 403 34.65 45.42 -66.45
N VAL A 404 35.56 44.99 -65.59
CA VAL A 404 35.49 43.71 -64.87
C VAL A 404 35.37 43.94 -63.37
N TYR A 405 34.78 42.99 -62.65
CA TYR A 405 34.74 43.07 -61.19
C TYR A 405 36.13 42.84 -60.60
N PRO A 406 36.46 43.37 -59.41
CA PRO A 406 37.66 42.98 -58.69
C PRO A 406 37.72 41.46 -58.47
N GLY A 407 38.92 40.91 -58.52
CA GLY A 407 39.19 39.48 -58.41
C GLY A 407 40.42 39.02 -59.21
N SER A 408 40.69 37.72 -59.16
CA SER A 408 41.80 37.10 -59.88
C SER A 408 41.37 36.65 -61.27
N TYR A 409 42.09 37.11 -62.29
CA TYR A 409 41.86 36.74 -63.68
C TYR A 409 43.10 36.06 -64.26
N ARG A 410 42.88 35.05 -65.09
CA ARG A 410 43.91 34.43 -65.89
C ARG A 410 43.67 34.79 -67.35
N LEU A 411 44.61 35.54 -67.91
CA LEU A 411 44.67 35.88 -69.32
C LEU A 411 45.57 34.86 -70.01
N SER A 412 45.13 34.29 -71.12
CA SER A 412 45.96 33.40 -71.92
C SER A 412 45.95 33.79 -73.39
N VAL A 413 47.13 33.76 -74.00
CA VAL A 413 47.36 34.23 -75.37
C VAL A 413 48.04 33.12 -76.15
N ARG A 414 47.45 32.73 -77.27
CA ARG A 414 48.03 31.69 -78.13
C ARG A 414 48.93 32.32 -79.19
N CYS A 415 50.21 32.49 -78.84
CA CYS A 415 51.22 33.01 -79.76
C CYS A 415 51.46 32.02 -80.92
N VAL A 416 51.42 32.52 -82.17
CA VAL A 416 51.69 31.69 -83.35
C VAL A 416 53.12 31.17 -83.32
N GLY A 417 53.29 29.85 -83.35
CA GLY A 417 54.62 29.21 -83.35
C GLY A 417 55.34 29.18 -82.00
N ARG A 418 54.70 29.54 -80.88
CA ARG A 418 55.29 29.54 -79.52
C ARG A 418 54.34 28.93 -78.48
N GLN A 419 54.85 28.76 -77.25
CA GLN A 419 54.05 28.36 -76.09
C GLN A 419 53.02 29.45 -75.73
N GLU A 420 51.89 29.03 -75.15
CA GLU A 420 50.84 29.92 -74.69
C GLU A 420 51.35 30.83 -73.56
N LEU A 421 51.19 32.15 -73.71
CA LEU A 421 51.52 33.11 -72.67
C LEU A 421 50.35 33.16 -71.68
N VAL A 422 50.60 32.78 -70.43
CA VAL A 422 49.59 32.83 -69.36
C VAL A 422 49.98 33.87 -68.33
N THR A 423 49.15 34.90 -68.18
CA THR A 423 49.34 35.97 -67.19
C THR A 423 48.22 35.92 -66.18
N THR A 424 48.56 35.80 -64.89
CA THR A 424 47.60 35.94 -63.80
C THR A 424 47.66 37.37 -63.26
N ILE A 425 46.49 38.00 -63.18
CA ILE A 425 46.34 39.35 -62.63
C ILE A 425 45.37 39.32 -61.46
N GLU A 426 45.67 40.10 -60.43
CA GLU A 426 44.76 40.37 -59.33
C GLU A 426 44.30 41.82 -59.42
N LEU A 427 42.99 42.00 -59.51
CA LEU A 427 42.35 43.31 -59.51
C LEU A 427 41.78 43.57 -58.13
N LEU A 428 42.37 44.52 -57.42
CA LEU A 428 41.94 44.93 -56.08
C LEU A 428 40.70 45.84 -56.15
N ALA A 429 39.84 45.75 -55.14
CA ALA A 429 38.72 46.68 -54.99
C ALA A 429 39.25 48.12 -54.81
N GLY A 430 38.63 49.08 -55.49
CA GLY A 430 39.02 50.50 -55.47
C GLY A 430 40.10 50.89 -56.49
N ALA A 431 40.68 49.95 -57.24
CA ALA A 431 41.53 50.29 -58.39
C ALA A 431 40.68 50.90 -59.51
N THR A 432 41.13 52.02 -60.09
CA THR A 432 40.40 52.69 -61.18
C THR A 432 40.73 52.09 -62.54
N ARG A 433 42.02 51.81 -62.79
CA ARG A 433 42.52 51.25 -64.05
C ARG A 433 43.69 50.30 -63.82
N ARG A 434 43.77 49.24 -64.63
CA ARG A 434 44.93 48.34 -64.71
C ARG A 434 45.27 48.07 -66.17
N LEU A 435 46.52 48.36 -66.56
CA LEU A 435 47.07 48.02 -67.87
C LEU A 435 47.80 46.67 -67.82
N VAL A 436 47.57 45.82 -68.81
CA VAL A 436 48.26 44.53 -68.97
C VAL A 436 48.73 44.39 -70.41
N ASP A 437 50.02 44.14 -70.57
CA ASP A 437 50.63 43.85 -71.87
C ASP A 437 50.64 42.33 -72.10
N LEU A 438 50.07 41.92 -73.22
CA LEU A 438 49.89 40.55 -73.67
C LEU A 438 50.59 40.30 -75.01
N THR A 439 51.51 41.18 -75.43
CA THR A 439 52.23 41.06 -76.69
C THR A 439 53.15 39.84 -76.70
N CYS A 440 52.99 39.01 -77.73
CA CYS A 440 53.95 37.95 -78.04
C CYS A 440 55.19 38.63 -78.63
N GLY A 441 56.20 38.93 -77.80
CA GLY A 441 57.42 39.63 -78.22
C GLY A 441 57.98 39.07 -79.53
N ILE A 442 58.33 39.94 -80.48
CA ILE A 442 58.77 39.56 -81.83
C ILE A 442 60.00 38.66 -81.79
#